data_AF-A0A5J6K773-F1
#
_entry.id   AF-A0A5J6K773-F1
#
_cell.length_a   1.000
_cell.length_b   1.000
_cell.length_c   1.000
_cell.angle_alpha   90.00
_cell.angle_beta   90.00
_cell.angle_gamma   90.00
#
_symmetry.space_group_name_H-M   'P 1'
#
loop_
_entity.id
_entity.type
_entity.pdbx_description
1 polymer ?
#
loop_
_entity_poly.entity_id
_entity_poly.type
_entity_poly.pdbx_seq_one_letter_code
_entity_poly.pdbx_strand_id
1 'polypeptide(L)'
;MKLSLLVVAGVLACASAQARPPVTDTALEDALNDKRFIQRQLKCALGEAPCDPIGKRLKTLAPLVLRGACPQCTPQETKQIQRTLSYVQRNFPAEWAKIVRQYAG
;
A
#
# COMPACT_ATOMS: atom_id res chain seq x y z
N MET A 1 31.81 -46.59 0.74
CA MET A 1 32.66 -45.44 1.17
C MET A 1 32.82 -44.50 -0.01
N LYS A 2 32.73 -43.19 0.25
CA LYS A 2 32.85 -42.03 -0.67
C LYS A 2 31.60 -41.78 -1.52
N LEU A 3 31.05 -40.57 -1.63
CA LEU A 3 31.25 -39.30 -0.92
C LEU A 3 30.02 -38.45 -1.26
N SER A 4 29.54 -37.70 -0.28
CA SER A 4 28.39 -36.81 -0.32
C SER A 4 28.38 -35.86 -1.53
N LEU A 5 27.21 -35.65 -2.14
CA LEU A 5 26.88 -34.39 -2.82
C LEU A 5 25.52 -33.90 -2.32
N LEU A 6 25.58 -33.05 -1.30
CA LEU A 6 24.50 -32.15 -0.93
C LEU A 6 24.36 -31.13 -2.06
N VAL A 7 23.38 -31.31 -2.94
CA VAL A 7 22.94 -30.23 -3.82
C VAL A 7 22.11 -29.28 -2.96
N VAL A 8 22.81 -28.33 -2.33
CA VAL A 8 22.17 -27.13 -1.80
C VAL A 8 21.70 -26.36 -3.03
N ALA A 9 20.46 -26.61 -3.44
CA ALA A 9 19.74 -25.74 -4.34
C ALA A 9 19.53 -24.42 -3.59
N GLY A 10 20.53 -23.55 -3.68
CA GLY A 10 20.43 -22.17 -3.23
C GLY A 10 19.24 -21.56 -3.95
N VAL A 11 18.16 -21.34 -3.21
CA VAL A 11 17.08 -20.49 -3.64
C VAL A 11 17.69 -19.11 -3.75
N LEU A 12 18.15 -18.76 -4.96
CA LEU A 12 18.34 -17.36 -5.33
C LEU A 12 16.96 -16.73 -5.22
N ALA A 13 16.68 -16.16 -4.05
CA ALA A 13 15.64 -15.17 -3.88
C ALA A 13 16.09 -13.96 -4.71
N CYS A 14 15.78 -13.98 -6.00
CA CYS A 14 15.77 -12.78 -6.81
C CYS A 14 14.82 -11.81 -6.11
N ALA A 15 15.37 -10.86 -5.37
CA ALA A 15 14.68 -9.65 -4.98
C ALA A 15 14.42 -8.86 -6.26
N SER A 16 13.45 -9.31 -7.05
CA SER A 16 12.90 -8.50 -8.12
C SER A 16 12.29 -7.29 -7.46
N ALA A 17 12.96 -6.14 -7.57
CA ALA A 17 12.31 -4.85 -7.46
C ALA A 17 11.20 -4.86 -8.52
N GLN A 18 10.00 -5.31 -8.14
CA GLN A 18 8.85 -5.39 -9.02
C GLN A 18 8.66 -3.97 -9.55
N ALA A 19 9.00 -3.74 -10.82
CA ALA A 19 8.74 -2.47 -11.48
C ALA A 19 7.22 -2.33 -11.52
N ARG A 20 6.69 -1.53 -10.61
CA ARG A 20 5.25 -1.28 -10.52
C ARG A 20 4.92 -0.29 -11.63
N PRO A 21 3.85 -0.53 -12.42
CA PRO A 21 3.47 0.42 -13.44
C PRO A 21 3.13 1.76 -12.77
N PRO A 22 3.57 2.89 -13.35
CA PRO A 22 3.22 4.21 -12.81
C PRO A 22 1.70 4.42 -12.88
N VAL A 23 1.15 5.07 -11.86
CA VAL A 23 -0.26 5.46 -11.81
C VAL A 23 -0.38 6.87 -12.38
N THR A 24 -1.23 7.08 -13.38
CA THR A 24 -1.50 8.43 -13.89
C THR A 24 -2.38 9.22 -12.94
N ASP A 25 -2.32 10.55 -13.00
CA ASP A 25 -3.18 11.40 -12.18
C ASP A 25 -4.67 11.20 -12.51
N THR A 26 -5.02 10.89 -13.76
CA THR A 26 -6.39 10.55 -14.17
C THR A 26 -6.88 9.25 -13.54
N ALA A 27 -6.06 8.19 -13.58
CA ALA A 27 -6.41 6.92 -12.97
C ALA A 27 -6.55 7.02 -11.44
N LEU A 28 -5.74 7.89 -10.80
CA LEU A 28 -5.92 8.21 -9.40
C LEU A 28 -7.27 8.87 -9.14
N GLU A 29 -7.66 9.87 -9.94
CA GLU A 29 -8.94 10.56 -9.78
C GLU A 29 -10.13 9.64 -9.98
N ASP A 30 -10.09 8.78 -11.00
CA ASP A 30 -11.14 7.80 -11.24
C ASP A 30 -11.29 6.85 -10.04
N ALA A 31 -10.17 6.42 -9.46
CA ALA A 31 -10.17 5.57 -8.27
C ALA A 31 -10.69 6.30 -7.01
N LEU A 32 -10.35 7.58 -6.83
CA LEU A 32 -10.87 8.39 -5.72
C LEU A 32 -12.37 8.66 -5.87
N ASN A 33 -12.85 8.84 -7.10
CA ASN A 33 -14.27 9.08 -7.38
C ASN A 33 -15.14 7.82 -7.29
N ASP A 34 -14.55 6.63 -7.43
CA ASP A 34 -15.24 5.37 -7.13
C ASP A 34 -15.36 5.16 -5.60
N LYS A 35 -16.48 5.64 -5.03
CA LYS A 35 -16.80 5.47 -3.60
C LYS A 35 -16.78 4.01 -3.16
N ARG A 36 -17.21 3.08 -4.01
CA ARG A 36 -17.23 1.64 -3.68
C ARG A 36 -15.81 1.11 -3.62
N PHE A 37 -14.92 1.55 -4.51
CA PHE A 37 -13.50 1.23 -4.45
C PHE A 37 -12.87 1.74 -3.16
N ILE A 38 -13.01 3.03 -2.85
CA ILE A 38 -12.41 3.63 -1.65
C ILE A 38 -12.91 2.96 -0.37
N GLN A 39 -14.22 2.71 -0.24
CA GLN A 39 -14.76 2.00 0.91
C GLN A 39 -14.18 0.59 1.08
N ARG A 40 -13.96 -0.15 -0.01
CA ARG A 40 -13.29 -1.47 0.07
C ARG A 40 -11.86 -1.34 0.58
N GLN A 41 -11.10 -0.35 0.08
CA GLN A 41 -9.72 -0.13 0.51
C GLN A 41 -9.64 0.31 1.98
N LEU A 42 -10.56 1.18 2.43
CA LEU A 42 -10.64 1.59 3.84
C LEU A 42 -10.97 0.41 4.76
N LYS A 43 -11.96 -0.43 4.39
CA LYS A 43 -12.29 -1.64 5.16
C LYS A 43 -11.11 -2.62 5.22
N CYS A 44 -10.39 -2.81 4.11
CA CYS A 44 -9.16 -3.60 4.10
C CYS A 44 -8.09 -3.03 5.07
N ALA A 45 -7.86 -1.71 5.02
CA ALA A 45 -6.92 -1.04 5.91
C ALA A 45 -7.31 -1.22 7.38
N LEU A 46 -8.59 -1.23 7.70
CA LEU A 46 -9.12 -1.46 9.05
C LEU A 46 -9.21 -2.94 9.46
N GLY A 47 -8.95 -3.87 8.53
CA GLY A 47 -9.13 -5.30 8.79
C GLY A 47 -10.61 -5.75 8.83
N GLU A 48 -11.53 -4.90 8.38
CA GLU A 48 -12.97 -5.17 8.32
C GLU A 48 -13.37 -5.95 7.03
N ALA A 49 -12.46 -6.08 6.06
CA ALA A 49 -12.66 -6.82 4.81
C ALA A 49 -11.34 -7.40 4.26
N PRO A 50 -11.39 -8.45 3.43
CA PRO A 50 -10.20 -8.96 2.76
C PRO A 50 -9.59 -7.89 1.83
N CYS A 51 -8.26 -7.90 1.75
CA CYS A 51 -7.50 -6.97 0.93
C CYS A 51 -7.20 -7.55 -0.46
N ASP A 52 -7.43 -6.74 -1.49
CA ASP A 52 -6.87 -6.97 -2.83
C ASP A 52 -5.37 -6.57 -2.87
N PRO A 53 -4.65 -6.78 -3.99
CA PRO A 53 -3.23 -6.40 -4.08
C PRO A 53 -2.95 -4.92 -3.80
N ILE A 54 -3.88 -4.02 -4.16
CA ILE A 54 -3.75 -2.57 -3.93
C ILE A 54 -3.91 -2.29 -2.44
N GLY A 55 -4.97 -2.80 -1.82
CA GLY A 55 -5.23 -2.65 -0.39
C GLY A 55 -4.11 -3.21 0.48
N LYS A 56 -3.54 -4.36 0.11
CA LYS A 56 -2.36 -4.92 0.80
C LYS A 56 -1.17 -3.97 0.74
N ARG A 57 -0.89 -3.38 -0.42
CA ARG A 57 0.19 -2.40 -0.59
C ARG A 57 -0.06 -1.14 0.24
N LEU A 58 -1.27 -0.58 0.19
CA LEU A 58 -1.63 0.60 0.98
C LEU A 58 -1.50 0.33 2.47
N LYS A 59 -1.95 -0.84 2.93
CA LYS A 59 -1.84 -1.27 4.32
C LYS A 59 -0.38 -1.36 4.79
N THR A 60 0.52 -1.88 3.97
CA THR A 60 1.96 -1.94 4.28
C THR A 60 2.60 -0.55 4.35
N LEU A 61 2.17 0.38 3.50
CA LEU A 61 2.74 1.74 3.44
C LEU A 61 2.13 2.71 4.47
N ALA A 62 0.90 2.45 4.92
CA ALA A 62 0.16 3.31 5.84
C ALA A 62 0.96 3.79 7.07
N PRO A 63 1.63 2.94 7.86
CA PRO A 63 2.37 3.40 9.04
C PRO A 63 3.55 4.31 8.69
N LEU A 64 4.22 4.06 7.56
CA LEU A 64 5.33 4.91 7.11
C LEU A 64 4.81 6.28 6.68
N VAL A 65 3.80 6.27 5.81
CA VAL A 65 3.20 7.49 5.24
C VAL A 65 2.61 8.38 6.34
N LEU A 66 1.94 7.81 7.34
CA LEU A 66 1.36 8.57 8.45
C LEU A 66 2.41 9.18 9.38
N ARG A 67 3.61 8.60 9.45
CA ARG A 67 4.78 9.19 10.16
C ARG A 67 5.55 10.20 9.30
N GLY A 68 5.07 10.49 8.09
CA GLY A 68 5.70 11.46 7.18
C GLY A 68 6.85 10.88 6.35
N ALA A 69 6.99 9.54 6.28
CA ALA A 69 8.06 8.89 5.53
C ALA A 69 7.51 7.97 4.44
N CYS A 70 8.08 8.04 3.23
CA CYS A 70 7.95 6.95 2.27
C CYS A 70 9.26 6.80 1.47
N PRO A 71 10.26 6.07 2.00
CA PRO A 71 11.57 5.94 1.36
C PRO A 71 11.52 5.21 0.01
N GLN A 72 10.43 4.49 -0.26
CA GLN A 72 10.23 3.76 -1.51
C GLN A 72 9.27 4.43 -2.49
N CYS A 73 8.84 5.67 -2.19
CA CYS A 73 7.95 6.42 -3.06
C CYS A 73 8.74 7.35 -3.97
N THR A 74 8.33 7.43 -5.24
CA THR A 74 8.74 8.49 -6.16
C THR A 74 8.12 9.84 -5.76
N PRO A 75 8.62 10.98 -6.29
CA PRO A 75 8.00 12.29 -6.07
C PRO A 75 6.53 12.32 -6.53
N GLN A 76 6.21 11.65 -7.65
CA GLN A 76 4.83 11.53 -8.14
C GLN A 76 3.96 10.75 -7.15
N GLU A 77 4.41 9.56 -6.70
CA GLU A 77 3.68 8.77 -5.70
C GLU A 77 3.47 9.55 -4.39
N THR A 78 4.45 10.35 -3.97
CA THR A 78 4.33 11.19 -2.77
C THR A 78 3.20 12.21 -2.91
N LYS A 79 3.13 12.92 -4.05
CA LYS A 79 2.04 13.86 -4.34
C LYS A 79 0.67 13.15 -4.40
N GLN A 80 0.63 11.97 -5.03
CA GLN A 80 -0.58 11.16 -5.14
C GLN A 80 -1.07 10.68 -3.76
N ILE A 81 -0.14 10.23 -2.90
CA ILE A 81 -0.43 9.86 -1.51
C ILE A 81 -1.02 11.04 -0.76
N GLN A 82 -0.39 12.22 -0.81
CA GLN A 82 -0.92 13.43 -0.14
C GLN A 82 -2.33 13.77 -0.61
N ARG A 83 -2.60 13.64 -1.91
CA ARG A 83 -3.94 13.83 -2.48
C ARG A 83 -4.94 12.80 -1.96
N THR A 84 -4.57 11.52 -1.92
CA THR A 84 -5.40 10.44 -1.36
C THR A 84 -5.70 10.68 0.12
N LEU A 85 -4.70 11.03 0.93
CA LEU A 85 -4.90 11.34 2.36
C LEU A 85 -5.88 12.52 2.54
N SER A 86 -5.66 13.60 1.79
CA SER A 86 -6.54 14.79 1.83
C SER A 86 -7.96 14.46 1.38
N TYR A 87 -8.13 13.56 0.41
CA TYR A 87 -9.44 13.09 -0.03
C TYR A 87 -10.14 12.26 1.05
N VAL A 88 -9.45 11.28 1.64
CA VAL A 88 -10.00 10.41 2.68
C VAL A 88 -10.36 11.21 3.94
N GLN A 89 -9.51 12.14 4.36
CA GLN A 89 -9.78 13.03 5.50
C GLN A 89 -11.08 13.84 5.34
N ARG A 90 -11.33 14.37 4.13
CA ARG A 90 -12.50 15.21 3.85
C ARG A 90 -13.78 14.41 3.64
N ASN A 91 -13.70 13.25 2.98
CA ASN A 91 -14.88 12.49 2.54
C ASN A 91 -15.22 11.30 3.45
N PHE A 92 -14.25 10.79 4.23
CA PHE A 92 -14.37 9.61 5.10
C PHE A 92 -13.72 9.86 6.48
N PRO A 93 -14.14 10.92 7.21
CA PRO A 93 -13.48 11.33 8.45
C PRO A 93 -13.55 10.28 9.56
N ALA A 94 -14.62 9.46 9.61
CA ALA A 94 -14.78 8.41 10.61
C ALA A 94 -13.78 7.27 10.39
N GLU A 95 -13.63 6.81 9.14
CA GLU A 95 -12.65 5.80 8.75
C GLU A 95 -11.23 6.33 8.90
N TRP A 96 -10.99 7.59 8.52
CA TRP A 96 -9.71 8.26 8.73
C TRP A 96 -9.28 8.22 10.20
N ALA A 97 -10.17 8.58 11.13
CA ALA A 97 -9.87 8.55 12.56
C ALA A 97 -9.58 7.14 13.08
N LYS A 98 -10.19 6.10 12.51
CA LYS A 98 -9.84 4.70 12.83
C LYS A 98 -8.46 4.33 12.29
N ILE A 99 -8.15 4.69 11.04
CA ILE A 99 -6.85 4.41 10.40
C ILE A 99 -5.71 5.09 11.18
N VAL A 100 -5.84 6.37 11.52
CA VAL A 100 -4.82 7.07 12.32
C VAL A 100 -4.59 6.37 13.64
N ARG A 101 -5.66 6.01 14.37
CA ARG A 101 -5.54 5.25 15.63
C ARG A 101 -4.84 3.91 15.46
N GLN A 102 -5.04 3.23 14.33
CA GLN A 102 -4.46 1.92 14.07
C GLN A 102 -2.97 1.97 13.68
N TYR A 103 -2.53 3.02 12.99
CA TYR A 103 -1.21 3.05 12.33
C TYR A 103 -0.28 4.18 12.79
N ALA A 104 -0.77 5.23 13.43
CA ALA A 104 0.05 6.36 13.89
C ALA A 104 0.69 6.15 15.28
N GLY A 105 0.46 4.98 15.90
CA GLY A 105 1.12 4.55 17.14
C GLY A 105 2.58 4.15 16.94
#